data_AF-X1LPP9-F1
#
_entry.id   AF-X1LPP9-F1
#
_cell.length_a   1.000
_cell.length_b   1.000
_cell.length_c   1.000
_cell.angle_alpha   90.00
_cell.angle_beta   90.00
_cell.angle_gamma   90.00
#
_symmetry.space_group_name_H-M   'P 1'
#
loop_
_entity.id
_entity.type
_entity.pdbx_description
1 polymer ?
#
loop_
_entity_poly.entity_id
_entity_poly.type
_entity_poly.pdbx_seq_one_letter_code
_entity_poly.pdbx_strand_id
1 'polypeptide(L)'
;SVQSIKVATAENEFLGYFDKINLKRRKAEVKDEFFHRFIHAIFYVSIHLCVGIVLLVAGQNITNQSFSIGDLAFFIGIIGEIGEYVWNMGDIVPRYLRAKVSIERMYDLIKGKDQTVTEMDLAKHGPIYIWETLPKYLHHHLYVLSFLQVYVHYEKTYPN
;
A
#
# COMPACT_ATOMS: atom_id res chain seq x y z
N SER A 1 -15.79 22.80 -3.09
CA SER A 1 -15.60 22.24 -4.46
C SER A 1 -14.52 23.06 -5.18
N VAL A 2 -14.03 22.63 -6.35
CA VAL A 2 -13.05 23.42 -7.14
C VAL A 2 -13.60 24.82 -7.49
N GLN A 3 -14.92 24.93 -7.69
CA GLN A 3 -15.60 26.22 -7.85
C GLN A 3 -15.49 27.12 -6.60
N SER A 4 -15.59 26.57 -5.39
CA SER A 4 -15.44 27.35 -4.16
C SER A 4 -14.04 27.96 -4.02
N ILE A 5 -13.00 27.23 -4.44
CA ILE A 5 -11.61 27.71 -4.40
C ILE A 5 -11.40 28.84 -5.42
N LYS A 6 -11.96 28.70 -6.63
CA LYS A 6 -11.93 29.75 -7.66
C LYS A 6 -12.70 31.01 -7.25
N VAL A 7 -13.89 30.84 -6.67
CA VAL A 7 -14.73 31.97 -6.21
C VAL A 7 -14.07 32.72 -5.05
N ALA A 8 -13.29 32.03 -4.21
CA ALA A 8 -12.53 32.64 -3.12
C ALA A 8 -11.16 33.20 -3.54
N THR A 9 -10.73 33.03 -4.80
CA THR A 9 -9.38 33.38 -5.28
C THR A 9 -8.27 32.80 -4.38
N ALA A 10 -8.51 31.59 -3.87
CA ALA A 10 -7.65 30.93 -2.88
C ALA A 10 -6.72 29.89 -3.53
N GLU A 11 -6.52 29.92 -4.85
CA GLU A 11 -5.74 28.90 -5.56
C GLU A 11 -4.31 28.81 -5.06
N ASN A 12 -3.63 29.94 -4.85
CA ASN A 12 -2.24 29.98 -4.39
C ASN A 12 -2.09 29.44 -2.96
N GLU A 13 -3.06 29.71 -2.08
CA GLU A 13 -3.06 29.21 -0.71
C GLU A 13 -3.33 27.70 -0.68
N PHE A 14 -4.29 27.24 -1.49
CA PHE A 14 -4.59 25.83 -1.66
C PHE A 14 -3.41 25.04 -2.26
N LEU A 15 -2.75 25.56 -3.29
CA LEU A 15 -1.55 24.97 -3.87
C LEU A 15 -0.41 24.92 -2.87
N GLY A 16 -0.17 26.00 -2.11
CA GLY A 16 0.86 26.02 -1.06
C GLY A 16 0.59 25.02 0.07
N TYR A 17 -0.67 24.78 0.42
CA TYR A 17 -1.04 23.72 1.38
C TYR A 17 -0.79 22.31 0.80
N PHE A 18 -1.18 22.09 -0.45
CA PHE A 18 -0.97 20.81 -1.14
C PHE A 18 0.52 20.49 -1.30
N ASP A 19 1.33 21.49 -1.64
CA ASP A 19 2.79 21.36 -1.73
C ASP A 19 3.42 20.98 -0.39
N LYS A 20 2.96 21.59 0.73
CA LYS A 20 3.43 21.22 2.07
C LYS A 20 3.12 19.76 2.40
N ILE A 21 1.94 19.26 2.04
CA ILE A 21 1.56 17.85 2.24
C ILE A 21 2.42 16.93 1.37
N ASN A 22 2.56 17.25 0.08
CA ASN A 22 3.35 16.46 -0.86
C ASN A 22 4.82 16.42 -0.46
N LEU A 23 5.38 17.51 0.04
CA LEU A 23 6.76 17.55 0.50
C LEU A 23 6.98 16.60 1.70
N LYS A 24 6.02 16.54 2.62
CA LYS A 24 6.06 15.58 3.74
C LYS A 24 5.98 14.14 3.22
N ARG A 25 5.04 13.85 2.30
CA ARG A 25 4.89 12.51 1.71
C ARG A 25 6.14 12.08 0.95
N ARG A 26 6.68 12.93 0.07
CA ARG A 26 7.88 12.67 -0.72
C ARG A 26 9.08 12.37 0.16
N LYS A 27 9.27 13.14 1.25
CA LYS A 27 10.37 12.89 2.21
C LYS A 27 10.23 11.53 2.91
N ALA A 28 9.00 11.10 3.21
CA ALA A 28 8.77 9.79 3.81
C ALA A 28 9.01 8.66 2.80
N GLU A 29 8.50 8.79 1.58
CA GLU A 29 8.69 7.82 0.49
C GLU A 29 10.18 7.63 0.15
N VAL A 30 10.94 8.71 0.00
CA VAL A 30 12.38 8.63 -0.29
C VAL A 30 13.14 7.92 0.84
N LYS A 31 12.78 8.16 2.10
CA LYS A 31 13.42 7.49 3.25
C LYS A 31 13.10 6.00 3.28
N ASP A 32 11.84 5.65 3.03
CA ASP A 32 11.39 4.26 2.98
C ASP A 32 12.09 3.49 1.85
N GLU A 33 12.11 4.06 0.65
CA GLU A 33 12.77 3.47 -0.51
C GLU A 33 14.29 3.36 -0.32
N PHE A 34 14.93 4.39 0.23
CA PHE A 34 16.36 4.35 0.55
C PHE A 34 16.68 3.23 1.54
N PHE A 35 15.91 3.12 2.62
CA PHE A 35 16.13 2.09 3.63
C PHE A 35 15.96 0.69 3.04
N HIS A 36 14.91 0.47 2.26
CA HIS A 36 14.66 -0.81 1.60
C HIS A 36 15.81 -1.18 0.63
N ARG A 37 16.21 -0.25 -0.24
CA ARG A 37 17.33 -0.45 -1.18
C ARG A 37 18.66 -0.69 -0.46
N PHE A 38 18.89 -0.01 0.66
CA PHE A 38 20.10 -0.16 1.45
C PHE A 38 20.20 -1.56 2.09
N ILE A 39 19.11 -2.03 2.72
CA ILE A 39 19.04 -3.38 3.29
C ILE A 39 19.22 -4.43 2.18
N HIS A 40 18.57 -4.23 1.02
CA HIS A 40 18.71 -5.11 -0.13
C HIS A 40 20.15 -5.19 -0.63
N ALA A 41 20.84 -4.06 -0.73
CA ALA A 41 22.23 -4.01 -1.16
C ALA A 41 23.16 -4.78 -0.20
N ILE A 42 22.99 -4.62 1.12
CA ILE A 42 23.76 -5.37 2.13
C ILE A 42 23.50 -6.86 1.98
N PHE A 43 22.23 -7.25 1.80
CA PHE A 43 21.85 -8.65 1.67
C PHE A 43 22.50 -9.29 0.43
N TYR A 44 22.43 -8.61 -0.71
CA TYR A 44 23.05 -9.06 -1.96
C TYR A 44 24.57 -9.21 -1.84
N VAL A 45 25.26 -8.22 -1.25
CA VAL A 45 26.71 -8.30 -1.03
C VAL A 45 27.07 -9.43 -0.05
N SER A 46 26.23 -9.68 0.96
CA SER A 46 26.45 -10.75 1.93
C SER A 46 26.42 -12.14 1.28
N ILE A 47 25.52 -12.38 0.33
CA ILE A 47 25.48 -13.65 -0.43
C ILE A 47 26.80 -13.85 -1.18
N HIS A 48 27.29 -12.84 -1.89
CA HIS A 48 28.57 -12.91 -2.61
C HIS A 48 29.76 -13.14 -1.69
N LEU A 49 29.78 -12.50 -0.51
CA LEU A 49 30.80 -12.74 0.49
C LEU A 49 30.77 -14.18 0.99
N CYS A 50 29.59 -14.73 1.27
CA CYS A 50 29.46 -16.12 1.67
C CYS A 50 29.96 -17.08 0.58
N VAL A 51 29.62 -16.84 -0.69
CA VAL A 51 30.14 -17.62 -1.82
C VAL A 51 31.67 -17.56 -1.86
N GLY A 52 32.25 -16.37 -1.74
CA GLY A 52 33.71 -16.18 -1.71
C GLY A 52 34.38 -16.93 -0.55
N ILE A 53 33.82 -16.87 0.65
CA ILE A 53 34.33 -17.61 1.82
C ILE A 53 34.26 -19.12 1.58
N VAL A 54 33.12 -19.62 1.08
CA VAL A 54 32.96 -21.05 0.76
C VAL A 54 34.00 -21.49 -0.27
N LEU A 55 34.25 -20.70 -1.31
CA LEU A 55 35.29 -21.00 -2.31
C LEU A 55 36.69 -21.06 -1.69
N LEU A 56 37.05 -20.14 -0.79
CA LEU A 56 38.33 -20.15 -0.10
C LEU A 56 38.52 -21.38 0.80
N VAL A 57 37.48 -21.75 1.55
CA VAL A 57 37.51 -22.94 2.42
C VAL A 57 37.52 -24.21 1.58
N ALA A 58 36.64 -24.33 0.59
CA ALA A 58 36.54 -25.49 -0.28
C ALA A 58 37.84 -25.71 -1.05
N GLY A 59 38.46 -24.66 -1.60
CA GLY A 59 39.71 -24.75 -2.35
C GLY A 59 40.84 -25.42 -1.58
N GLN A 60 40.93 -25.17 -0.26
CA GLN A 60 41.94 -25.79 0.60
C GLN A 60 41.60 -27.24 1.00
N ASN A 61 40.32 -27.61 1.00
CA ASN A 61 39.84 -28.91 1.47
C ASN A 61 39.59 -29.92 0.33
N ILE A 62 39.44 -29.45 -0.90
CA ILE A 62 39.33 -30.30 -2.11
C ILE A 62 40.60 -31.10 -2.33
N THR A 63 41.78 -30.51 -2.07
CA THR A 63 43.07 -31.23 -2.19
C THR A 63 43.22 -32.36 -1.17
N ASN A 64 42.50 -32.29 -0.05
CA ASN A 64 42.57 -33.27 1.04
C ASN A 64 41.42 -34.30 0.98
N GLN A 65 40.64 -34.34 -0.10
CA GLN A 65 39.47 -35.21 -0.31
C GLN A 65 38.35 -35.09 0.75
N SER A 66 38.43 -34.11 1.66
CA SER A 66 37.45 -33.91 2.73
C SER A 66 36.25 -33.06 2.30
N PHE A 67 36.34 -32.42 1.14
CA PHE A 67 35.27 -31.62 0.54
C PHE A 67 35.19 -31.90 -0.96
N SER A 68 34.04 -32.36 -1.45
CA SER A 68 33.84 -32.71 -2.85
C SER A 68 33.51 -31.49 -3.71
N ILE A 69 33.80 -31.57 -5.00
CA ILE A 69 33.31 -30.60 -5.99
C ILE A 69 31.78 -30.60 -6.07
N GLY A 70 31.14 -31.74 -5.76
CA GLY A 70 29.69 -31.84 -5.63
C GLY A 70 29.14 -31.06 -4.43
N ASP A 71 29.83 -31.10 -3.29
CA ASP A 71 29.46 -30.33 -2.09
C ASP A 71 29.57 -28.83 -2.36
N LEU A 72 30.62 -28.41 -3.08
CA LEU A 72 30.79 -27.04 -3.53
C LEU A 72 29.65 -26.58 -4.43
N ALA A 73 29.32 -27.39 -5.45
CA ALA A 73 28.25 -27.09 -6.39
C ALA A 73 26.90 -26.99 -5.68
N PHE A 74 26.63 -27.88 -4.71
CA PHE A 74 25.42 -27.84 -3.89
C PHE A 74 25.36 -26.56 -3.05
N PHE A 75 26.45 -26.18 -2.38
CA PHE A 75 26.49 -24.97 -1.54
C PHE A 75 26.25 -23.70 -2.34
N ILE A 76 26.92 -23.55 -3.49
CA ILE A 76 26.75 -22.39 -4.36
C ILE A 76 25.34 -22.36 -4.94
N GLY A 77 24.79 -23.52 -5.30
CA GLY A 77 23.43 -23.61 -5.85
C GLY A 77 22.35 -23.25 -4.84
N ILE A 78 22.52 -23.61 -3.56
CA ILE A 78 21.46 -23.43 -2.55
C ILE A 78 21.52 -22.08 -1.83
N ILE A 79 22.69 -21.44 -1.74
CA ILE A 79 22.86 -20.24 -0.90
C ILE A 79 22.06 -19.04 -1.40
N GLY A 80 21.95 -18.86 -2.72
CA GLY A 80 21.11 -17.82 -3.32
C GLY A 80 19.63 -18.06 -3.02
N GLU A 81 19.16 -19.29 -3.21
CA GLU A 81 17.77 -19.69 -2.95
C GLU A 81 17.39 -19.47 -1.47
N ILE A 82 18.22 -19.92 -0.53
CA ILE A 82 18.00 -19.67 0.90
C ILE A 82 17.94 -18.16 1.19
N GLY A 83 18.83 -17.39 0.56
CA GLY A 83 18.82 -15.93 0.65
C GLY A 83 17.47 -15.33 0.23
N GLU A 84 16.98 -15.70 -0.95
CA GLU A 84 15.68 -15.25 -1.46
C GLU A 84 14.52 -15.62 -0.53
N TYR A 85 14.52 -16.83 0.06
CA TYR A 85 13.51 -17.21 1.05
C TYR A 85 13.54 -16.34 2.29
N VAL A 86 14.73 -16.04 2.83
CA VAL A 86 14.89 -15.16 4.00
C VAL A 86 14.42 -13.74 3.68
N TRP A 87 14.75 -13.22 2.50
CA TRP A 87 14.29 -11.92 2.03
C TRP A 87 12.76 -11.84 1.99
N ASN A 88 12.14 -12.82 1.32
CA ASN A 88 10.69 -12.89 1.17
C ASN A 88 9.97 -12.96 2.52
N MET A 89 10.51 -13.72 3.48
CA MET A 89 10.00 -13.79 4.86
C MET A 89 10.05 -12.42 5.55
N GLY A 90 11.16 -11.70 5.42
CA GLY A 90 11.32 -10.36 6.01
C GLY A 90 10.32 -9.34 5.47
N ASP A 91 10.01 -9.41 4.17
CA ASP A 91 9.13 -8.45 3.52
C ASP A 91 7.62 -8.80 3.66
N ILE A 92 7.28 -10.01 4.14
CA ILE A 92 5.87 -10.38 4.45
C ILE A 92 5.28 -9.53 5.58
N VAL A 93 6.03 -9.28 6.66
CA VAL A 93 5.51 -8.56 7.84
C VAL A 93 5.08 -7.12 7.51
N PRO A 94 5.91 -6.29 6.85
CA PRO A 94 5.50 -4.95 6.43
C PRO A 94 4.29 -4.95 5.49
N ARG A 95 4.21 -5.93 4.57
CA ARG A 95 3.05 -6.09 3.67
C ARG A 95 1.77 -6.39 4.44
N TYR A 96 1.83 -7.32 5.40
CA TYR A 96 0.70 -7.64 6.25
C TYR A 96 0.21 -6.43 7.06
N LEU A 97 1.13 -5.70 7.69
CA LEU A 97 0.77 -4.50 8.47
C LEU A 97 0.15 -3.41 7.59
N ARG A 98 0.68 -3.19 6.38
CA ARG A 98 0.09 -2.25 5.40
C ARG A 98 -1.33 -2.68 4.99
N ALA A 99 -1.53 -3.97 4.71
CA ALA A 99 -2.84 -4.50 4.35
C ALA A 99 -3.84 -4.33 5.50
N LYS A 100 -3.43 -4.63 6.74
CA LYS A 100 -4.25 -4.46 7.94
C LYS A 100 -4.72 -3.01 8.10
N VAL A 101 -3.79 -2.04 8.06
CA VAL A 101 -4.13 -0.61 8.17
C VAL A 101 -5.04 -0.15 7.02
N SER A 102 -4.86 -0.69 5.81
CA SER A 102 -5.74 -0.39 4.68
C SER A 102 -7.17 -0.89 4.93
N ILE A 103 -7.33 -2.10 5.47
CA ILE A 103 -8.64 -2.68 5.80
C ILE A 103 -9.31 -1.87 6.92
N GLU A 104 -8.58 -1.54 7.99
CA GLU A 104 -9.09 -0.70 9.09
C GLU A 104 -9.61 0.65 8.57
N ARG A 105 -8.86 1.31 7.69
CA ARG A 105 -9.29 2.59 7.09
C ARG A 105 -10.53 2.45 6.21
N MET A 106 -10.61 1.40 5.40
CA MET A 106 -11.80 1.15 4.58
C MET A 106 -13.03 0.91 5.45
N TYR A 107 -12.85 0.17 6.55
CA TYR A 107 -13.92 -0.08 7.51
C TYR A 107 -14.41 1.22 8.15
N ASP A 108 -13.50 2.07 8.64
CA ASP A 108 -13.85 3.37 9.24
C ASP A 108 -14.60 4.27 8.25
N LEU A 109 -14.17 4.31 6.99
CA LEU A 109 -14.82 5.08 5.93
C LEU A 109 -16.25 4.60 5.66
N ILE A 110 -16.48 3.29 5.61
CA ILE A 110 -17.82 2.75 5.37
C ILE A 110 -18.71 2.94 6.59
N LYS A 111 -18.20 2.70 7.81
CA LYS A 111 -18.95 2.91 9.05
C LYS A 111 -19.39 4.35 9.25
N GLY A 112 -18.58 5.32 8.78
CA GLY A 112 -18.96 6.73 8.76
C GLY A 112 -20.15 7.05 7.85
N LYS A 113 -20.41 6.22 6.84
CA LYS A 113 -21.54 6.35 5.90
C LYS A 113 -22.74 5.47 6.28
N ASP A 114 -22.49 4.27 6.80
CA ASP A 114 -23.50 3.29 7.19
C ASP A 114 -23.01 2.50 8.42
N GLN A 115 -23.65 2.73 9.57
CA GLN A 115 -23.27 2.12 10.85
C GLN A 115 -23.65 0.63 10.95
N THR A 116 -24.42 0.10 10.01
CA THR A 116 -24.87 -1.30 10.02
C THR A 116 -23.84 -2.27 9.44
N VAL A 117 -22.80 -1.76 8.77
CA VAL A 117 -21.75 -2.54 8.13
C VAL A 117 -20.73 -3.04 9.16
N THR A 118 -20.44 -4.33 9.12
CA THR A 118 -19.45 -5.01 9.96
C THR A 118 -18.15 -5.23 9.18
N GLU A 119 -17.02 -5.40 9.87
CA GLU A 119 -15.71 -5.65 9.23
C GLU A 119 -15.73 -6.86 8.27
N MET A 120 -16.51 -7.91 8.58
CA MET A 120 -16.70 -9.07 7.72
C MET A 120 -17.43 -8.76 6.40
N ASP A 121 -18.17 -7.67 6.31
CA ASP A 121 -18.85 -7.26 5.09
C ASP A 121 -17.87 -6.74 4.03
N LEU A 122 -16.70 -6.25 4.44
CA LEU A 122 -15.61 -5.90 3.51
C LEU A 122 -15.05 -7.13 2.79
N ALA A 123 -15.15 -8.31 3.42
CA ALA A 123 -14.70 -9.58 2.84
C ALA A 123 -15.81 -10.27 2.03
N LYS A 124 -17.05 -9.79 2.08
CA LYS A 124 -18.15 -10.35 1.29
C LYS A 124 -17.95 -10.01 -0.18
N HIS A 125 -18.14 -11.00 -1.04
CA HIS A 125 -18.06 -10.81 -2.47
C HIS A 125 -19.17 -9.87 -2.95
N GLY A 126 -18.79 -8.72 -3.50
CA GLY A 126 -19.70 -7.84 -4.23
C GLY A 126 -19.82 -8.30 -5.68
N PRO A 127 -20.91 -7.97 -6.39
CA PRO A 127 -21.01 -8.27 -7.81
C PRO A 127 -19.96 -7.48 -8.60
N ILE A 128 -19.10 -8.20 -9.33
CA ILE A 128 -18.02 -7.65 -10.14
C ILE A 128 -18.51 -7.59 -11.60
N TYR A 129 -18.91 -6.40 -12.05
CA TYR A 129 -19.38 -6.18 -13.42
C TYR A 129 -18.20 -5.80 -14.33
N ILE A 130 -17.31 -6.76 -14.63
CA ILE A 130 -16.19 -6.53 -15.59
C ILE A 130 -16.67 -6.72 -17.04
N TRP A 131 -17.57 -7.68 -17.26
CA TRP A 131 -18.03 -8.09 -18.60
C TRP A 131 -19.52 -7.87 -18.82
N GLU A 132 -20.22 -7.38 -17.80
CA GLU A 132 -21.65 -7.08 -17.84
C GLU A 132 -21.88 -5.56 -17.86
N THR A 133 -23.00 -5.12 -18.43
CA THR A 133 -23.39 -3.71 -18.33
C THR A 133 -23.60 -3.37 -16.86
N LEU A 134 -22.88 -2.34 -16.37
CA LEU A 134 -23.08 -1.77 -15.03
C LEU A 134 -24.59 -1.67 -14.73
N PRO A 135 -25.04 -2.07 -13.53
CA PRO A 135 -26.44 -1.95 -13.16
C PRO A 135 -26.86 -0.50 -13.39
N LYS A 136 -27.97 -0.31 -14.13
CA LYS A 136 -28.57 1.02 -14.29
C LYS A 136 -28.75 1.57 -12.89
N TYR A 137 -28.04 2.64 -12.57
CA TYR A 137 -28.20 3.34 -11.30
C TYR A 137 -29.70 3.49 -11.07
N LEU A 138 -30.17 3.05 -9.90
CA LEU A 138 -31.53 3.33 -9.47
C LEU A 138 -31.66 4.84 -9.58
N HIS A 139 -32.39 5.31 -10.60
CA HIS A 139 -32.88 6.67 -10.59
C HIS A 139 -33.52 6.80 -9.21
N HIS A 140 -32.99 7.69 -8.36
CA HIS A 140 -33.89 8.35 -7.45
C HIS A 140 -35.01 8.83 -8.37
N HIS A 141 -36.17 8.19 -8.25
CA HIS A 141 -37.37 8.72 -8.85
C HIS A 141 -37.43 10.15 -8.36
N LEU A 142 -37.04 11.08 -9.23
CA LEU A 142 -37.68 12.37 -9.28
C LEU A 142 -39.14 12.04 -9.53
N TYR A 143 -39.85 11.72 -8.45
CA TYR A 143 -41.19 12.20 -8.32
C TYR A 143 -41.06 13.69 -8.55
N VAL A 144 -41.41 14.12 -9.75
CA VAL A 144 -41.84 15.50 -9.98
C VAL A 144 -43.10 15.63 -9.13
N LEU A 145 -42.91 15.84 -7.83
CA LEU A 145 -43.98 16.35 -6.99
C LEU A 145 -44.11 17.80 -7.40
N SER A 146 -45.13 18.06 -8.20
CA SER A 146 -45.68 19.40 -8.39
C SER A 146 -46.14 19.92 -7.03
N PHE A 147 -45.24 20.51 -6.27
CA PHE A 147 -45.59 21.27 -5.09
C PHE A 147 -45.90 22.70 -5.51
N LEU A 148 -47.20 22.98 -5.69
CA LEU A 148 -47.71 24.33 -5.51
C LEU A 148 -47.38 24.73 -4.06
N GLN A 149 -46.49 25.70 -3.89
CA GLN A 149 -46.08 26.32 -2.62
C GLN A 149 -45.55 25.38 -1.52
N VAL A 150 -44.23 25.31 -1.40
CA VAL A 150 -43.56 24.95 -0.14
C VAL A 150 -42.61 26.09 0.23
N TYR A 151 -42.93 26.80 1.31
CA TYR A 151 -42.02 27.73 1.96
C TYR A 151 -41.02 26.91 2.78
N VAL A 152 -39.73 26.99 2.43
CA VAL A 152 -38.65 26.42 3.25
C VAL A 152 -38.10 27.53 4.13
N HIS A 153 -38.33 27.41 5.44
CA HIS A 153 -37.74 28.28 6.44
C HIS A 153 -36.35 27.76 6.78
N TYR A 154 -35.30 28.54 6.50
CA TYR A 154 -33.95 28.26 7.01
C TYR A 154 -33.79 28.91 8.38
N GLU A 155 -33.59 28.09 9.41
CA GLU A 155 -33.19 28.56 10.73
C GLU A 155 -31.74 29.07 10.66
N LYS A 156 -31.57 30.39 10.69
CA LYS A 156 -30.26 31.04 10.81
C LYS A 156 -29.82 30.99 12.27
N THR A 157 -28.93 30.07 12.62
CA THR A 157 -28.19 30.15 13.88
C THR A 157 -27.00 31.08 13.68
N TYR A 158 -27.08 32.29 14.23
CA TYR A 158 -25.92 33.17 14.39
C TYR A 158 -25.23 32.85 15.73
N PRO A 159 -23.88 32.73 15.79
CA PRO A 159 -23.19 32.67 17.06
C PRO A 159 -23.14 34.07 17.71
N ASN A 160 -23.49 34.12 19.00
CA ASN A 160 -23.24 35.29 19.87
C ASN A 160 -21.75 35.42 20.21
#